data_AF-A0A924BLJ9-F1
#
_entry.id   AF-A0A924BLJ9-F1
#
_cell.length_a   1.000
_cell.length_b   1.000
_cell.length_c   1.000
_cell.angle_alpha   90.00
_cell.angle_beta   90.00
_cell.angle_gamma   90.00
#
_symmetry.space_group_name_H-M   'P 1'
#
loop_
_entity.id
_entity.type
_entity.pdbx_description
1 polymer ?
#
loop_
_entity_poly.entity_id
_entity_poly.type
_entity_poly.pdbx_seq_one_letter_code
_entity_poly.pdbx_strand_id
1 'polypeptide(L)'
;IEAAYAGMKLSIEEGGDYVSSDLRFHQGLLRACHNRMVGQMSKALGALLRTSFEISTSRPDGPAQSLPLHRAVLDAVIARSPQKAERAIIVLIDGANVDIEQVLTTRRKLPSLGVPASRLKARLKAATR
;
A
#
# COMPACT_ATOMS: atom_id res chain seq x y z
N ILE A 1 -9.20 9.18 -3.42
CA ILE A 1 -7.89 8.83 -2.82
C ILE A 1 -8.02 8.74 -1.31
N GLU A 2 -8.54 9.78 -0.65
CA GLU A 2 -8.90 9.76 0.79
C GLU A 2 -9.71 8.52 1.22
N ALA A 3 -10.78 8.16 0.49
CA ALA A 3 -11.55 6.96 0.81
C ALA A 3 -10.74 5.65 0.77
N ALA A 4 -9.73 5.56 -0.13
CA ALA A 4 -8.84 4.41 -0.18
C ALA A 4 -7.85 4.41 1.00
N TYR A 5 -7.33 5.58 1.38
CA TYR A 5 -6.53 5.76 2.58
C TYR A 5 -7.30 5.39 3.85
N ALA A 6 -8.56 5.82 3.97
CA ALA A 6 -9.44 5.45 5.07
C ALA A 6 -9.69 3.93 5.12
N GLY A 7 -9.86 3.29 3.97
CA GLY A 7 -9.97 1.83 3.87
C GLY A 7 -8.72 1.08 4.36
N MET A 8 -7.51 1.60 4.05
CA MET A 8 -6.25 1.08 4.59
C MET A 8 -6.21 1.18 6.11
N LYS A 9 -6.52 2.37 6.66
CA LYS A 9 -6.56 2.61 8.10
C LYS A 9 -7.55 1.66 8.81
N LEU A 10 -8.77 1.56 8.29
CA LEU A 10 -9.80 0.68 8.83
C LEU A 10 -9.34 -0.79 8.82
N SER A 11 -8.69 -1.23 7.74
CA SER A 11 -8.18 -2.60 7.62
C SER A 11 -7.09 -2.92 8.65
N ILE A 12 -6.32 -1.92 9.09
CA ILE A 12 -5.32 -2.08 10.17
C ILE A 12 -6.00 -2.15 11.54
N GLU A 13 -7.01 -1.31 11.77
CA GLU A 13 -7.69 -1.20 13.06
C GLU A 13 -8.64 -2.37 13.32
N GLU A 14 -9.46 -2.72 12.32
CA GLU A 14 -10.56 -3.67 12.43
C GLU A 14 -10.32 -4.97 11.66
N GLY A 15 -9.18 -5.08 10.96
CA GLY A 15 -8.94 -6.17 10.03
C GLY A 15 -9.66 -5.93 8.69
N GLY A 16 -9.29 -6.71 7.67
CA GLY A 16 -9.86 -6.54 6.33
C GLY A 16 -8.84 -6.59 5.22
N ASP A 17 -9.24 -6.09 4.06
CA ASP A 17 -8.44 -6.13 2.83
C ASP A 17 -7.66 -4.83 2.62
N TYR A 18 -6.50 -4.77 3.28
CA TYR A 18 -5.56 -3.66 3.16
C TYR A 18 -5.04 -3.52 1.73
N VAL A 19 -4.62 -4.62 1.10
CA VAL A 19 -3.99 -4.62 -0.24
C VAL A 19 -4.93 -4.05 -1.30
N SER A 20 -6.23 -4.37 -1.27
CA SER A 20 -7.19 -3.77 -2.19
C SER A 20 -7.33 -2.26 -1.99
N SER A 21 -7.29 -1.79 -0.74
CA SER A 21 -7.36 -0.36 -0.42
C SER A 21 -6.09 0.37 -0.86
N ASP A 22 -4.93 -0.23 -0.65
CA ASP A 22 -3.62 0.25 -1.08
C ASP A 22 -3.53 0.35 -2.63
N LEU A 23 -3.93 -0.70 -3.34
CA LEU A 23 -3.99 -0.68 -4.81
C LEU A 23 -4.91 0.43 -5.34
N ARG A 24 -6.06 0.64 -4.71
CA ARG A 24 -6.99 1.72 -5.08
C ARG A 24 -6.40 3.11 -4.81
N PHE A 25 -5.57 3.25 -3.78
CA PHE A 25 -4.86 4.49 -3.47
C PHE A 25 -3.89 4.84 -4.59
N HIS A 26 -2.99 3.92 -4.97
CA HIS A 26 -2.03 4.13 -6.06
C HIS A 26 -2.70 4.36 -7.41
N GLN A 27 -3.71 3.57 -7.77
CA GLN A 27 -4.49 3.79 -8.99
C GLN A 27 -5.25 5.13 -8.99
N GLY A 28 -5.63 5.62 -7.81
CA GLY A 28 -6.21 6.95 -7.65
C GLY A 28 -5.22 8.06 -8.01
N LEU A 29 -3.99 7.97 -7.49
CA LEU A 29 -2.91 8.91 -7.81
C LEU A 29 -2.57 8.91 -9.31
N LEU A 30 -2.39 7.73 -9.91
CA LEU A 30 -2.06 7.60 -11.33
C LEU A 30 -3.17 8.14 -12.25
N ARG A 31 -4.44 7.96 -11.87
CA ARG A 31 -5.58 8.53 -12.60
C ARG A 31 -5.64 10.06 -12.47
N ALA A 32 -5.26 10.61 -11.32
CA ALA A 32 -5.24 12.06 -11.08
C ALA A 32 -4.18 12.79 -11.92
N CYS A 33 -3.21 12.09 -12.50
CA CYS A 33 -2.28 12.67 -13.47
C CYS A 33 -2.95 13.09 -14.79
N HIS A 34 -4.19 12.66 -15.05
CA HIS A 34 -4.92 12.90 -16.32
C HIS A 34 -4.12 12.51 -17.58
N ASN A 35 -3.18 11.56 -17.44
CA ASN A 35 -2.35 11.08 -18.52
C ASN A 35 -2.85 9.69 -18.96
N ARG A 36 -3.38 9.61 -20.19
CA ARG A 36 -3.95 8.38 -20.74
C ARG A 36 -2.94 7.23 -20.81
N MET A 37 -1.69 7.51 -21.15
CA MET A 37 -0.62 6.49 -21.20
C MET A 37 -0.38 5.91 -19.80
N VAL A 38 -0.19 6.77 -18.80
CA VAL A 38 0.00 6.36 -17.39
C VAL A 38 -1.21 5.57 -16.87
N GLY A 39 -2.42 5.97 -17.24
CA GLY A 39 -3.64 5.24 -16.89
C GLY A 39 -3.70 3.82 -17.49
N GLN A 40 -3.22 3.61 -18.72
CA GLN A 40 -3.14 2.27 -19.32
C GLN A 40 -2.03 1.43 -18.67
N MET A 41 -0.86 2.03 -18.41
CA MET A 41 0.22 1.36 -17.69
C MET A 41 -0.22 0.92 -16.30
N SER A 42 -0.99 1.73 -15.57
CA SER A 42 -1.53 1.39 -14.25
C SER A 42 -2.37 0.10 -14.28
N LYS A 43 -3.15 -0.12 -15.34
CA LYS A 43 -3.92 -1.36 -15.52
C LYS A 43 -3.01 -2.56 -15.76
N ALA A 44 -2.03 -2.40 -16.66
CA ALA A 44 -1.08 -3.45 -16.98
C ALA A 44 -0.21 -3.85 -15.76
N LEU A 45 0.19 -2.86 -14.95
CA LEU A 45 1.00 -3.06 -13.76
C LEU A 45 0.19 -3.52 -12.53
N GLY A 46 -1.14 -3.55 -12.62
CA GLY A 46 -2.01 -3.81 -11.45
C GLY A 46 -1.73 -5.15 -10.76
N ALA A 47 -1.48 -6.21 -11.54
CA ALA A 47 -1.13 -7.52 -10.99
C ALA A 47 0.26 -7.53 -10.31
N LEU A 48 1.23 -6.84 -10.89
CA LEU A 48 2.57 -6.71 -10.33
C LEU A 48 2.53 -5.90 -9.03
N LEU A 49 1.87 -4.73 -9.03
CA LEU A 49 1.69 -3.91 -7.83
C LEU A 49 1.00 -4.68 -6.70
N ARG A 50 -0.08 -5.39 -7.03
CA ARG A 50 -0.77 -6.24 -6.06
C ARG A 50 0.17 -7.27 -5.44
N THR A 51 1.00 -7.93 -6.25
CA THR A 51 2.00 -8.90 -5.78
C THR A 51 3.02 -8.25 -4.85
N SER A 52 3.58 -7.10 -5.27
CA SER A 52 4.54 -6.34 -4.46
C SER A 52 3.94 -5.97 -3.10
N PHE A 53 2.69 -5.52 -3.08
CA PHE A 53 2.00 -5.14 -1.84
C PHE A 53 1.70 -6.36 -0.97
N GLU A 54 1.26 -7.48 -1.53
CA GLU A 54 1.07 -8.72 -0.78
C GLU A 54 2.36 -9.20 -0.10
N ILE A 55 3.51 -9.03 -0.76
CA ILE A 55 4.80 -9.40 -0.21
C ILE A 55 5.22 -8.39 0.88
N SER A 56 5.31 -7.10 0.56
CA SER A 56 5.80 -6.08 1.50
C SER A 56 4.96 -5.99 2.77
N THR A 57 3.64 -6.15 2.64
CA THR A 57 2.69 -6.09 3.77
C THR A 57 2.52 -7.40 4.52
N SER A 58 3.16 -8.50 4.10
CA SER A 58 3.10 -9.78 4.80
C SER A 58 3.91 -9.81 6.10
N ARG A 59 4.73 -8.78 6.34
CA ARG A 59 5.53 -8.62 7.55
C ARG A 59 4.64 -8.29 8.75
N PRO A 60 4.98 -8.76 9.96
CA PRO A 60 4.34 -8.28 11.18
C PRO A 60 4.39 -6.75 11.23
N ASP A 61 3.24 -6.13 11.49
CA ASP A 61 3.06 -4.67 11.54
C ASP A 61 3.37 -3.88 10.25
N GLY A 62 3.71 -4.52 9.13
CA GLY A 62 4.04 -3.86 7.87
C GLY A 62 3.00 -2.82 7.40
N PRO A 63 1.71 -3.19 7.29
CA PRO A 63 0.63 -2.24 6.99
C PRO A 63 0.57 -1.03 7.93
N ALA A 64 0.74 -1.25 9.24
CA ALA A 64 0.68 -0.17 10.23
C ALA A 64 1.86 0.79 10.08
N GLN A 65 3.04 0.27 9.75
CA GLN A 65 4.26 1.06 9.54
C GLN A 65 4.23 1.83 8.22
N SER A 66 3.57 1.30 7.18
CA SER A 66 3.48 1.98 5.88
C SER A 66 2.37 3.04 5.83
N LEU A 67 1.35 2.98 6.70
CA LEU A 67 0.22 3.93 6.68
C LEU A 67 0.64 5.41 6.83
N PRO A 68 1.58 5.80 7.72
CA PRO A 68 2.07 7.18 7.79
C PRO A 68 2.77 7.65 6.51
N LEU A 69 3.46 6.75 5.81
CA LEU A 69 4.15 7.06 4.55
C LEU A 69 3.14 7.38 3.45
N HIS A 70 2.05 6.59 3.35
CA HIS A 70 0.93 6.89 2.46
C HIS A 70 0.28 8.23 2.79
N ARG A 71 0.15 8.57 4.09
CA ARG A 71 -0.40 9.85 4.53
C ARG A 71 0.47 11.01 4.06
N ALA A 72 1.79 10.90 4.19
CA ALA A 72 2.73 11.93 3.74
C ALA A 72 2.62 12.21 2.23
N VAL A 73 2.45 11.17 1.42
CA VAL A 73 2.18 11.31 -0.03
C VAL A 73 0.87 12.05 -0.26
N LEU A 74 -0.21 11.60 0.41
CA LEU A 74 -1.53 12.19 0.24
C LEU A 74 -1.57 13.66 0.64
N ASP A 75 -0.98 14.01 1.79
CA ASP A 75 -0.90 15.38 2.28
C ASP A 75 -0.13 16.28 1.30
N ALA A 76 0.99 15.79 0.75
CA ALA A 76 1.75 16.54 -0.23
C ALA A 76 0.97 16.78 -1.54
N VAL A 77 0.18 15.80 -1.97
CA VAL A 77 -0.70 15.90 -3.15
C VAL A 77 -1.85 16.88 -2.90
N ILE A 78 -2.50 16.80 -1.74
CA ILE A 78 -3.56 17.75 -1.32
C ILE A 78 -3.02 19.17 -1.30
N ALA A 79 -1.83 19.36 -0.73
CA ALA A 79 -1.13 20.64 -0.69
C ALA A 79 -0.55 21.09 -2.04
N ARG A 80 -0.78 20.34 -3.13
CA ARG A 80 -0.25 20.59 -4.48
C ARG A 80 1.24 20.90 -4.50
N SER A 81 2.00 20.17 -3.69
CA SER A 81 3.44 20.35 -3.51
C SER A 81 4.22 19.24 -4.22
N PRO A 82 4.52 19.37 -5.53
CA PRO A 82 5.04 18.27 -6.34
C PRO A 82 6.37 17.72 -5.82
N GLN A 83 7.30 18.57 -5.40
CA GLN A 83 8.60 18.11 -4.88
C GLN A 83 8.46 17.38 -3.54
N LYS A 84 7.47 17.75 -2.72
CA LYS A 84 7.17 17.01 -1.48
C LYS A 84 6.53 15.66 -1.78
N ALA A 85 5.61 15.61 -2.75
CA ALA A 85 4.94 14.38 -3.15
C ALA A 85 5.93 13.38 -3.77
N GLU A 86 6.85 13.87 -4.60
CA GLU A 86 7.94 13.07 -5.18
C GLU A 86 8.85 12.48 -4.10
N ARG A 87 9.34 13.30 -3.17
CA ARG A 87 10.17 12.78 -2.07
C ARG A 87 9.43 11.78 -1.20
N ALA A 88 8.16 12.05 -0.87
CA ALA A 88 7.36 11.15 -0.05
C ALA A 88 7.09 9.80 -0.75
N ILE A 89 6.83 9.81 -2.06
CA ILE A 89 6.57 8.56 -2.79
C ILE A 89 7.86 7.74 -2.97
N ILE A 90 9.02 8.37 -3.14
CA ILE A 90 10.32 7.68 -3.19
C ILE A 90 10.57 6.96 -1.87
N VAL A 91 10.39 7.63 -0.72
CA VAL A 91 10.52 7.00 0.61
C VAL A 91 9.58 5.81 0.77
N LEU A 92 8.34 5.93 0.29
CA LEU A 92 7.38 4.82 0.32
C LEU A 92 7.85 3.63 -0.54
N ILE A 93 8.35 3.89 -1.74
CA ILE A 93 8.86 2.86 -2.67
C ILE A 93 10.09 2.16 -2.08
N ASP A 94 11.04 2.92 -1.54
CA ASP A 94 12.26 2.38 -0.95
C ASP A 94 11.95 1.52 0.28
N GLY A 95 11.01 1.96 1.14
CA GLY A 95 10.53 1.17 2.26
C GLY A 95 9.91 -0.16 1.81
N ALA A 96 9.06 -0.13 0.78
CA ALA A 96 8.46 -1.34 0.22
C ALA A 96 9.51 -2.29 -0.37
N ASN A 97 10.56 -1.78 -1.03
CA ASN A 97 11.67 -2.60 -1.52
C ASN A 97 12.40 -3.29 -0.38
N VAL A 98 12.72 -2.58 0.70
CA VAL A 98 13.36 -3.16 1.89
C VAL A 98 12.48 -4.27 2.50
N ASP A 99 11.18 -4.02 2.62
CA ASP A 99 10.23 -5.01 3.14
C ASP A 99 10.17 -6.27 2.27
N ILE A 100 10.15 -6.11 0.94
CA ILE A 100 10.17 -7.22 -0.02
C ILE A 100 11.45 -8.04 0.14
N GLU A 101 12.62 -7.41 0.13
CA GLU A 101 13.91 -8.09 0.28
C GLU A 101 13.98 -8.89 1.59
N GLN A 102 13.48 -8.34 2.69
CA GLN A 102 13.43 -9.05 3.97
C GLN A 102 12.49 -10.26 3.94
N VAL A 103 11.36 -10.20 3.22
CA VAL A 103 10.46 -11.34 3.07
C VAL A 103 11.06 -12.41 2.16
N LEU A 104 11.69 -12.02 1.04
CA LEU A 104 12.30 -12.96 0.10
C LEU A 104 13.50 -13.68 0.68
N THR A 105 14.30 -13.01 1.52
CA THR A 105 15.44 -13.63 2.21
C THR A 105 15.02 -14.60 3.31
N THR A 106 13.83 -14.42 3.90
CA THR A 106 13.33 -15.25 5.01
C THR A 106 12.36 -16.35 4.58
N ARG A 107 11.66 -16.21 3.45
CA ARG A 107 10.69 -17.20 2.94
C ARG A 107 11.25 -18.05 1.81
N ARG A 108 11.12 -19.37 1.95
CA ARG A 108 11.50 -20.37 0.92
C ARG A 108 10.54 -20.42 -0.30
N LYS A 109 9.37 -19.76 -0.24
CA LYS A 109 8.34 -19.80 -1.30
C LYS A 109 7.58 -18.46 -1.40
N LEU A 110 7.43 -17.96 -2.62
CA LEU A 110 6.68 -16.74 -2.94
C LEU A 110 5.16 -16.91 -2.72
N PRO A 111 4.41 -15.84 -2.40
CA PRO A 111 2.95 -15.86 -2.40
C PRO A 111 2.39 -16.26 -3.78
N SER A 112 1.29 -17.03 -3.79
CA SER A 112 0.61 -17.42 -5.03
C SER A 112 -0.29 -16.30 -5.54
N LEU A 113 -0.23 -16.03 -6.85
CA LEU A 113 -1.04 -15.01 -7.52
C LEU A 113 -2.46 -15.47 -7.85
N GLY A 114 -2.73 -16.77 -7.75
CA GLY A 114 -4.05 -17.35 -8.04
C GLY A 114 -5.08 -17.18 -6.92
N VAL A 115 -4.70 -16.56 -5.80
CA VAL A 115 -5.54 -16.44 -4.60
C VAL A 115 -5.73 -14.97 -4.20
N PRO A 116 -6.89 -14.61 -3.61
CA PRO A 116 -7.11 -13.28 -3.06
C PRO A 116 -6.08 -12.92 -1.98
N ALA A 117 -5.88 -11.61 -1.77
CA ALA A 117 -4.88 -11.11 -0.84
C ALA A 117 -5.23 -11.56 0.58
N SER A 118 -4.22 -11.90 1.36
CA SER A 118 -4.43 -12.25 2.75
C SER A 118 -5.08 -11.08 3.48
N ARG A 119 -6.19 -11.35 4.15
CA ARG A 119 -6.87 -10.34 4.97
C ARG A 119 -6.14 -10.17 6.29
N LEU A 120 -6.03 -8.92 6.74
CA LEU A 120 -5.56 -8.60 8.08
C LEU A 120 -6.60 -9.08 9.10
N LYS A 121 -6.10 -9.61 10.22
CA LYS A 121 -6.94 -9.88 11.39
C LYS A 121 -7.16 -8.57 12.15
N ALA A 122 -8.33 -8.42 12.76
CA ALA A 122 -8.60 -7.31 13.65
C ALA A 122 -7.53 -7.25 14.75
N ARG A 123 -7.00 -6.06 15.03
CA ARG A 123 -6.21 -5.86 16.24
C ARG A 123 -7.15 -6.07 17.42
N LEU A 124 -6.89 -7.09 18.23
CA LEU A 124 -7.56 -7.23 19.53
C LEU A 124 -7.37 -5.90 20.26
N LYS A 125 -8.46 -5.16 20.48
CA LYS A 125 -8.42 -3.99 21.36
C LYS A 125 -7.87 -4.50 22.68
N ALA A 126 -6.69 -4.01 23.07
CA ALA A 126 -6.18 -4.26 24.41
C ALA A 126 -7.29 -3.83 25.36
N ALA A 127 -7.87 -4.80 26.08
CA ALA A 127 -8.93 -4.54 27.02
C ALA A 127 -8.39 -3.52 28.01
N THR A 128 -8.86 -2.27 27.89
CA THR A 128 -8.55 -1.22 28.83
C THR A 128 -9.18 -1.66 30.15
N ARG A 129 -8.33 -2.08 31.09
CA ARG A 129 -8.68 -2.17 32.51
C ARG A 129 -8.54 -0.79 33.14
#